data_AF-A0AAW0VYU1-F1
#
_entry.id   AF-A0AAW0VYU1-F1
#
_cell.length_a   1.000
_cell.length_b   1.000
_cell.length_c   1.000
_cell.angle_alpha   90.00
_cell.angle_beta   90.00
_cell.angle_gamma   90.00
#
_symmetry.space_group_name_H-M   'P 1'
#
loop_
_entity.id
_entity.type
_entity.pdbx_description
1 polymer ?
#
loop_
_entity_poly.entity_id
_entity_poly.type
_entity_poly.pdbx_seq_one_letter_code
_entity_poly.pdbx_strand_id
1 'polypeptide(L)'
;MNVQRSQYPPVGMGGPTVSSAPGMQRPPGPPGSQPYTGGMVRPPSMPTTPGSKRPASSSSSKSGGGSGGSGGGGVPPPTSQGGVPSDYSHGSSKKKKKLAEKILPQKVRDLVPESQAYMDLLAFERKLDATIMRKRLDIQEALKRPMKVKKKLRIFISNTFYPARAEGVEGDDASVASWELRVEGRLLDDHKNDPSKLKRKFSSFFKSLVIELDKELYGPDNHLVEWHRTATTQETDGFQVKRPGDKNVRCTILLLLDYQPHQFKLDPRLARLLGVHTQTRPVIITALWQYIKTHKLQDSHEREYINCDKYLEQIFGVPRMKFAEIPGRLNQLLFPPDPIIINHTISVEGADQKKTSCYDIDVEVDDNLKTQMNNFLLSTNSQQDIQTLDTKIHETVETINSLKTNREFYLSFAKDPQQFIQKWLISQNRDLKTMTDVVGNPEEERRAQYYYQPWTHEAVNRYFYSKIQQKRAELEQALGIRNN
;
A
#
# COMPACT_ATOMS: atom_id res chain seq x y z
N MET A 1 3.20 -54.42 32.12
CA MET A 1 4.50 -53.76 32.40
C MET A 1 4.32 -52.26 32.21
N ASN A 2 4.49 -51.47 33.26
CA ASN A 2 4.36 -50.01 33.20
C ASN A 2 5.62 -49.39 32.59
N VAL A 3 5.45 -48.38 31.73
CA VAL A 3 6.54 -47.53 31.26
C VAL A 3 6.34 -46.14 31.86
N GLN A 4 7.17 -45.80 32.85
CA GLN A 4 7.09 -44.53 33.56
C GLN A 4 7.58 -43.36 32.69
N ARG A 5 6.79 -42.28 32.66
CA ARG A 5 7.24 -40.96 32.18
C ARG A 5 7.94 -40.25 33.33
N SER A 6 9.22 -39.92 33.16
CA SER A 6 9.97 -39.19 34.18
C SER A 6 9.55 -37.72 34.24
N GLN A 7 9.22 -37.24 35.44
CA GLN A 7 9.03 -35.82 35.73
C GLN A 7 10.35 -35.22 36.26
N TYR A 8 10.63 -33.96 35.95
CA TYR A 8 11.66 -33.16 36.63
C TYR A 8 11.00 -32.07 37.50
N PRO A 9 11.54 -31.77 38.70
CA PRO A 9 10.89 -30.92 39.69
C PRO A 9 11.19 -29.41 39.50
N PRO A 10 10.41 -28.52 40.15
CA PRO A 10 10.67 -27.08 40.16
C PRO A 10 11.77 -26.71 41.17
N VAL A 11 12.47 -25.61 40.92
CA VAL A 11 13.45 -25.00 41.84
C VAL A 11 12.97 -23.62 42.27
N GLY A 12 13.08 -23.32 43.57
CA GLY A 12 12.79 -22.01 44.18
C GLY A 12 13.84 -21.64 45.23
N MET A 13 13.58 -20.56 45.98
CA MET A 13 14.54 -19.76 46.80
C MET A 13 15.43 -18.82 45.97
N GLY A 14 15.69 -17.58 46.36
CA GLY A 14 15.24 -16.82 47.54
C GLY A 14 15.60 -15.32 47.40
N GLY A 15 15.06 -14.45 48.28
CA GLY A 15 15.32 -13.00 48.26
C GLY A 15 16.69 -12.59 48.83
N PRO A 16 16.96 -11.27 48.92
CA PRO A 16 16.94 -10.67 50.26
C PRO A 16 16.31 -9.26 50.33
N THR A 17 16.15 -8.75 51.55
CA THR A 17 15.39 -7.54 51.90
C THR A 17 16.18 -6.49 52.71
N VAL A 18 15.91 -5.21 52.41
CA VAL A 18 15.86 -4.02 53.31
C VAL A 18 17.15 -3.42 53.91
N SER A 19 17.31 -2.11 53.70
CA SER A 19 17.81 -1.13 54.70
C SER A 19 17.35 0.32 54.36
N SER A 20 17.21 1.18 55.37
CA SER A 20 16.76 2.60 55.27
C SER A 20 17.67 3.50 56.15
N ALA A 21 17.67 4.84 56.17
CA ALA A 21 16.81 5.91 55.62
C ALA A 21 17.72 7.17 55.38
N PRO A 22 17.34 8.46 55.60
CA PRO A 22 16.07 9.20 55.50
C PRO A 22 16.12 10.54 54.71
N GLY A 23 14.96 11.10 54.36
CA GLY A 23 14.66 12.54 54.54
C GLY A 23 14.97 13.58 53.45
N MET A 24 13.93 14.04 52.73
CA MET A 24 13.64 15.48 52.56
C MET A 24 12.19 15.70 52.10
N GLN A 25 11.48 16.66 52.70
CA GLN A 25 10.06 16.95 52.41
C GLN A 25 9.92 18.17 51.49
N ARG A 26 8.87 18.19 50.65
CA ARG A 26 8.37 19.39 49.96
C ARG A 26 6.83 19.29 49.83
N PRO A 27 6.06 20.38 50.03
CA PRO A 27 4.62 20.29 50.31
C PRO A 27 3.73 20.19 49.05
N PRO A 28 2.50 19.67 49.17
CA PRO A 28 1.55 19.53 48.07
C PRO A 28 0.75 20.81 47.79
N GLY A 29 0.40 21.04 46.52
CA GLY A 29 -0.53 22.08 46.07
C GLY A 29 -2.00 21.61 46.02
N PRO A 30 -2.97 22.53 45.85
CA PRO A 30 -4.39 22.24 45.98
C PRO A 30 -5.01 21.57 44.72
N PRO A 31 -6.16 20.86 44.85
CA PRO A 31 -6.74 20.11 43.75
C PRO A 31 -7.67 20.95 42.87
N GLY A 32 -7.44 20.90 41.54
CA GLY A 32 -8.32 21.49 40.54
C GLY A 32 -9.39 20.51 40.05
N SER A 33 -10.66 20.95 40.02
CA SER A 33 -11.80 20.16 39.56
C SER A 33 -11.98 20.21 38.04
N GLN A 34 -11.99 19.07 37.36
CA GLN A 34 -12.49 18.93 35.98
C GLN A 34 -13.94 18.42 35.96
N PRO A 35 -14.87 19.01 35.20
CA PRO A 35 -16.24 18.52 35.09
C PRO A 35 -16.39 17.41 34.04
N TYR A 36 -17.09 16.34 34.40
CA TYR A 36 -17.55 15.29 33.49
C TYR A 36 -18.62 15.81 32.52
N THR A 37 -18.43 15.61 31.22
CA THR A 37 -19.48 15.84 30.20
C THR A 37 -20.34 14.59 30.02
N GLY A 38 -21.54 14.58 30.61
CA GLY A 38 -22.57 13.56 30.37
C GLY A 38 -23.48 13.95 29.19
N GLY A 39 -23.76 13.02 28.27
CA GLY A 39 -24.59 13.27 27.09
C GLY A 39 -26.09 13.35 27.38
N MET A 40 -26.81 14.11 26.54
CA MET A 40 -28.26 14.26 26.61
C MET A 40 -29.01 12.93 26.48
N VAL A 41 -30.07 12.76 27.28
CA VAL A 41 -31.09 11.72 27.11
C VAL A 41 -32.40 12.39 26.69
N ARG A 42 -32.91 12.03 25.50
CA ARG A 42 -34.26 12.42 25.04
C ARG A 42 -35.29 11.38 25.48
N PRO A 43 -36.48 11.77 25.95
CA PRO A 43 -37.55 10.82 26.26
C PRO A 43 -38.18 10.22 24.99
N PRO A 44 -38.74 8.99 25.05
CA PRO A 44 -39.40 8.36 23.91
C PRO A 44 -40.80 8.95 23.65
N SER A 45 -41.14 9.17 22.39
CA SER A 45 -42.45 9.67 21.95
C SER A 45 -43.45 8.53 21.66
N MET A 46 -44.64 8.60 22.24
CA MET A 46 -45.80 7.76 21.90
C MET A 46 -46.40 8.16 20.53
N PRO A 47 -47.06 7.23 19.80
CA PRO A 47 -47.53 7.47 18.43
C PRO A 47 -48.92 8.12 18.35
N THR A 48 -49.13 8.98 17.34
CA THR A 48 -50.45 9.47 16.93
C THR A 48 -50.76 9.06 15.48
N THR A 49 -51.94 8.50 15.27
CA THR A 49 -52.44 8.01 13.97
C THR A 49 -53.03 9.12 13.07
N PRO A 50 -53.17 8.91 11.75
CA PRO A 50 -53.01 9.99 10.77
C PRO A 50 -54.32 10.64 10.26
N GLY A 51 -54.20 11.90 9.79
CA GLY A 51 -55.28 12.66 9.15
C GLY A 51 -54.88 13.36 7.83
N SER A 52 -55.46 12.88 6.73
CA SER A 52 -55.82 13.59 5.48
C SER A 52 -54.88 14.59 4.76
N LYS A 53 -54.27 14.08 3.68
CA LYS A 53 -54.16 14.65 2.30
C LYS A 53 -54.58 16.12 2.04
N ARG A 54 -53.70 16.91 1.38
CA ARG A 54 -53.78 17.23 -0.07
C ARG A 54 -52.53 17.98 -0.60
N PRO A 55 -52.27 18.00 -1.93
CA PRO A 55 -50.99 18.46 -2.51
C PRO A 55 -51.06 19.78 -3.31
N ALA A 56 -49.89 20.37 -3.55
CA ALA A 56 -49.63 21.40 -4.58
C ALA A 56 -48.23 21.09 -5.16
N SER A 57 -48.13 20.50 -6.36
CA SER A 57 -48.22 21.11 -7.70
C SER A 57 -46.85 21.58 -8.22
N SER A 58 -46.29 20.78 -9.13
CA SER A 58 -45.10 21.07 -9.92
C SER A 58 -45.35 22.19 -10.94
N SER A 59 -44.36 23.06 -11.15
CA SER A 59 -44.24 23.86 -12.37
C SER A 59 -42.83 23.76 -12.96
N SER A 60 -42.74 23.01 -14.06
CA SER A 60 -41.60 23.00 -14.97
C SER A 60 -41.65 24.21 -15.91
N SER A 61 -40.51 24.80 -16.25
CA SER A 61 -40.34 25.41 -17.58
C SER A 61 -38.88 25.53 -18.02
N LYS A 62 -38.64 25.03 -19.24
CA LYS A 62 -37.77 25.51 -20.32
C LYS A 62 -36.40 26.13 -19.96
N SER A 63 -35.27 25.59 -20.38
CA SER A 63 -34.84 25.22 -21.75
C SER A 63 -34.80 26.39 -22.74
N GLY A 64 -33.58 26.76 -23.14
CA GLY A 64 -33.29 27.77 -24.17
C GLY A 64 -31.83 27.69 -24.57
N GLY A 65 -31.54 26.94 -25.65
CA GLY A 65 -30.22 26.93 -26.28
C GLY A 65 -30.08 28.08 -27.29
N GLY A 66 -28.85 28.47 -27.59
CA GLY A 66 -28.55 29.55 -28.54
C GLY A 66 -27.09 29.53 -28.97
N SER A 67 -26.83 28.90 -30.11
CA SER A 67 -25.50 28.64 -30.68
C SER A 67 -24.82 29.89 -31.28
N GLY A 68 -23.49 29.84 -31.40
CA GLY A 68 -22.76 30.44 -32.53
C GLY A 68 -21.65 31.45 -32.17
N GLY A 69 -20.54 31.40 -32.91
CA GLY A 69 -19.51 32.47 -32.88
C GLY A 69 -18.06 31.96 -32.90
N SER A 70 -17.53 31.65 -34.09
CA SER A 70 -16.14 31.25 -34.32
C SER A 70 -15.12 32.36 -34.05
N GLY A 71 -13.87 31.97 -33.75
CA GLY A 71 -12.70 32.60 -34.39
C GLY A 71 -11.62 33.25 -33.52
N GLY A 72 -10.49 32.53 -33.37
CA GLY A 72 -9.17 33.07 -33.74
C GLY A 72 -8.40 33.98 -32.75
N GLY A 73 -7.29 33.45 -32.24
CA GLY A 73 -6.03 34.21 -32.10
C GLY A 73 -5.86 35.13 -30.88
N GLY A 74 -5.07 34.69 -29.90
CA GLY A 74 -4.60 35.54 -28.80
C GLY A 74 -3.50 34.87 -27.99
N VAL A 75 -2.28 35.43 -28.02
CA VAL A 75 -1.14 34.99 -27.20
C VAL A 75 -1.36 35.45 -25.75
N PRO A 76 -1.16 34.59 -24.72
CA PRO A 76 -1.25 35.02 -23.33
C PRO A 76 0.07 35.68 -22.86
N PRO A 77 0.04 36.87 -22.26
CA PRO A 77 1.18 37.40 -21.51
C PRO A 77 1.26 36.76 -20.11
N PRO A 78 2.46 36.67 -19.49
CA PRO A 78 2.61 36.12 -18.15
C PRO A 78 2.26 37.16 -17.09
N THR A 79 1.44 36.79 -16.10
CA THR A 79 1.23 37.61 -14.90
C THR A 79 1.40 36.78 -13.63
N SER A 80 2.51 37.05 -12.95
CA SER A 80 2.71 36.71 -11.55
C SER A 80 1.93 37.68 -10.66
N GLN A 81 1.05 37.20 -9.79
CA GLN A 81 0.86 37.76 -8.43
C GLN A 81 0.06 36.80 -7.54
N GLY A 82 0.31 36.85 -6.24
CA GLY A 82 -0.25 35.90 -5.27
C GLY A 82 -1.73 36.18 -4.97
N GLY A 83 -2.54 35.12 -4.98
CA GLY A 83 -3.90 35.12 -4.45
C GLY A 83 -3.93 34.65 -2.99
N VAL A 84 -4.60 35.42 -2.13
CA VAL A 84 -4.90 35.07 -0.74
C VAL A 84 -5.76 33.80 -0.69
N PRO A 85 -5.57 32.85 0.25
CA PRO A 85 -6.46 31.70 0.38
C PRO A 85 -7.84 32.16 0.87
N SER A 86 -8.84 32.06 0.00
CA SER A 86 -10.25 32.22 0.40
C SER A 86 -10.65 31.08 1.33
N ASP A 87 -11.39 31.44 2.38
CA ASP A 87 -12.12 30.50 3.22
C ASP A 87 -13.27 29.82 2.44
N TYR A 88 -13.99 28.91 3.11
CA TYR A 88 -15.13 28.11 2.66
C TYR A 88 -14.81 26.85 1.84
N SER A 89 -14.69 25.71 2.54
CA SER A 89 -15.74 24.68 2.46
C SER A 89 -15.55 23.62 3.54
N HIS A 90 -16.32 23.72 4.63
CA HIS A 90 -16.48 22.61 5.56
C HIS A 90 -17.40 21.55 4.95
N GLY A 91 -16.87 20.83 3.95
CA GLY A 91 -17.49 19.59 3.48
C GLY A 91 -17.70 18.67 4.68
N SER A 92 -18.95 18.25 4.90
CA SER A 92 -19.32 17.35 5.99
C SER A 92 -18.79 15.95 5.72
N SER A 93 -17.47 15.78 5.90
CA SER A 93 -16.80 14.49 5.89
C SER A 93 -17.56 13.58 6.85
N LYS A 94 -18.25 12.56 6.30
CA LYS A 94 -18.95 11.54 7.07
C LYS A 94 -17.99 11.02 8.13
N LYS A 95 -18.20 11.41 9.40
CA LYS A 95 -17.29 11.05 10.50
C LYS A 95 -17.14 9.54 10.47
N LYS A 96 -15.90 9.04 10.34
CA LYS A 96 -15.63 7.60 10.38
C LYS A 96 -16.28 7.05 11.66
N LYS A 97 -17.26 6.15 11.49
CA LYS A 97 -18.00 5.52 12.59
C LYS A 97 -16.99 4.98 13.60
N LYS A 98 -17.14 5.33 14.87
CA LYS A 98 -16.11 5.08 15.89
C LYS A 98 -16.26 3.68 16.46
N LEU A 99 -15.14 3.01 16.77
CA LEU A 99 -15.14 1.70 17.42
C LEU A 99 -15.99 1.66 18.71
N ALA A 100 -16.08 2.78 19.43
CA ALA A 100 -16.93 2.92 20.62
C ALA A 100 -18.43 2.73 20.33
N GLU A 101 -18.89 2.99 19.10
CA GLU A 101 -20.30 2.86 18.68
C GLU A 101 -20.70 1.39 18.44
N LYS A 102 -19.73 0.45 18.34
CA LYS A 102 -19.99 -1.00 18.32
C LYS A 102 -20.03 -1.65 19.72
N ILE A 103 -19.63 -0.96 20.79
CA ILE A 103 -19.42 -1.56 22.13
C ILE A 103 -20.70 -1.47 22.99
N LEU A 104 -21.09 -2.59 23.60
CA LEU A 104 -22.23 -2.64 24.52
C LEU A 104 -21.89 -2.01 25.89
N PRO A 105 -22.77 -1.18 26.48
CA PRO A 105 -22.55 -0.61 27.81
C PRO A 105 -22.38 -1.69 28.89
N GLN A 106 -21.53 -1.45 29.89
CA GLN A 106 -21.27 -2.40 30.97
C GLN A 106 -22.57 -2.90 31.62
N LYS A 107 -23.49 -1.99 31.97
CA LYS A 107 -24.79 -2.35 32.56
C LYS A 107 -25.69 -3.24 31.68
N VAL A 108 -25.53 -3.22 30.35
CA VAL A 108 -26.21 -4.20 29.46
C VAL A 108 -25.51 -5.55 29.57
N ARG A 109 -24.17 -5.52 29.61
CA ARG A 109 -23.35 -6.74 29.69
C ARG A 109 -23.55 -7.51 30.99
N ASP A 110 -23.72 -6.80 32.11
CA ASP A 110 -24.01 -7.39 33.42
C ASP A 110 -25.41 -8.05 33.51
N LEU A 111 -26.31 -7.75 32.56
CA LEU A 111 -27.70 -8.24 32.53
C LEU A 111 -27.92 -9.37 31.52
N VAL A 112 -27.05 -9.53 30.51
CA VAL A 112 -27.23 -10.44 29.38
C VAL A 112 -25.92 -11.22 29.16
N PRO A 113 -25.84 -12.50 29.57
CA PRO A 113 -24.58 -13.26 29.53
C PRO A 113 -24.02 -13.45 28.11
N GLU A 114 -24.88 -13.53 27.09
CA GLU A 114 -24.51 -13.65 25.68
C GLU A 114 -23.74 -12.42 25.15
N SER A 115 -23.85 -11.28 25.84
CA SER A 115 -23.13 -10.06 25.49
C SER A 115 -21.60 -10.22 25.55
N GLN A 116 -21.09 -11.15 26.37
CA GLN A 116 -19.67 -11.44 26.44
C GLN A 116 -19.18 -12.11 25.15
N ALA A 117 -19.96 -13.06 24.60
CA ALA A 117 -19.66 -13.68 23.32
C ALA A 117 -19.60 -12.66 22.17
N TYR A 118 -20.49 -11.65 22.17
CA TYR A 118 -20.40 -10.53 21.23
C TYR A 118 -19.13 -9.69 21.40
N MET A 119 -18.72 -9.40 22.64
CA MET A 119 -17.46 -8.69 22.90
C MET A 119 -16.22 -9.49 22.46
N ASP A 120 -16.25 -10.81 22.62
CA ASP A 120 -15.19 -11.72 22.17
C ASP A 120 -15.13 -11.81 20.64
N LEU A 121 -16.28 -11.80 19.96
CA LEU A 121 -16.37 -11.68 18.50
C LEU A 121 -15.76 -10.34 18.01
N LEU A 122 -16.07 -9.20 18.65
CA LEU A 122 -15.44 -7.92 18.33
C LEU A 122 -13.92 -7.89 18.61
N ALA A 123 -13.44 -8.68 19.58
CA ALA A 123 -12.02 -8.82 19.86
C ALA A 123 -11.31 -9.73 18.85
N PHE A 124 -12.00 -10.76 18.36
CA PHE A 124 -11.55 -11.63 17.27
C PHE A 124 -11.53 -10.90 15.93
N GLU A 125 -12.60 -10.17 15.56
CA GLU A 125 -12.70 -9.28 14.39
C GLU A 125 -11.47 -8.36 14.30
N ARG A 126 -11.18 -7.61 15.38
CA ARG A 126 -10.00 -6.73 15.45
C ARG A 126 -8.66 -7.44 15.24
N LYS A 127 -8.50 -8.67 15.72
CA LYS A 127 -7.27 -9.48 15.49
C LYS A 127 -7.19 -9.99 14.06
N LEU A 128 -8.33 -10.40 13.50
CA LEU A 128 -8.45 -10.88 12.13
C LEU A 128 -8.14 -9.75 11.13
N ASP A 129 -8.79 -8.59 11.27
CA ASP A 129 -8.56 -7.40 10.45
C ASP A 129 -7.10 -6.93 10.50
N ALA A 130 -6.52 -6.86 11.69
CA ALA A 130 -5.11 -6.51 11.85
C ALA A 130 -4.16 -7.51 11.16
N THR A 131 -4.54 -8.79 11.15
CA THR A 131 -3.77 -9.85 10.46
C THR A 131 -3.95 -9.79 8.95
N ILE A 132 -5.17 -9.59 8.46
CA ILE A 132 -5.48 -9.42 7.03
C ILE A 132 -4.77 -8.18 6.49
N MET A 133 -4.86 -7.03 7.18
CA MET A 133 -4.20 -5.79 6.75
C MET A 133 -2.67 -5.94 6.75
N ARG A 134 -2.09 -6.57 7.77
CA ARG A 134 -0.65 -6.90 7.78
C ARG A 134 -0.28 -7.79 6.59
N LYS A 135 -1.02 -8.87 6.34
CA LYS A 135 -0.76 -9.77 5.21
C LYS A 135 -0.95 -9.08 3.85
N ARG A 136 -1.89 -8.15 3.74
CA ARG A 136 -2.07 -7.31 2.55
C ARG A 136 -0.84 -6.43 2.28
N LEU A 137 -0.26 -5.83 3.33
CA LEU A 137 0.98 -5.06 3.23
C LEU A 137 2.19 -5.96 2.93
N ASP A 138 2.31 -7.13 3.58
CA ASP A 138 3.35 -8.13 3.29
C ASP A 138 3.33 -8.53 1.79
N ILE A 139 2.13 -8.77 1.24
CA ILE A 139 1.90 -9.12 -0.17
C ILE A 139 2.25 -7.94 -1.10
N GLN A 140 1.86 -6.71 -0.75
CA GLN A 140 2.24 -5.51 -1.51
C GLN A 140 3.76 -5.27 -1.54
N GLU A 141 4.45 -5.50 -0.43
CA GLU A 141 5.91 -5.38 -0.35
C GLU A 141 6.62 -6.50 -1.12
N ALA A 142 6.12 -7.74 -1.02
CA ALA A 142 6.64 -8.86 -1.80
C ALA A 142 6.49 -8.63 -3.31
N LEU A 143 5.35 -8.10 -3.77
CA LEU A 143 5.10 -7.80 -5.18
C LEU A 143 6.00 -6.72 -5.79
N LYS A 144 6.65 -5.87 -4.99
CA LYS A 144 7.68 -4.93 -5.47
C LYS A 144 8.95 -5.65 -5.92
N ARG A 145 9.18 -6.88 -5.45
CA ARG A 145 10.35 -7.68 -5.81
C ARG A 145 10.00 -8.57 -7.01
N PRO A 146 10.82 -8.60 -8.08
CA PRO A 146 10.59 -9.50 -9.20
C PRO A 146 10.60 -10.96 -8.74
N MET A 147 9.44 -11.62 -8.84
CA MET A 147 9.30 -13.06 -8.59
C MET A 147 9.51 -13.79 -9.91
N LYS A 148 10.74 -14.29 -10.11
CA LYS A 148 11.13 -15.06 -11.30
C LYS A 148 11.42 -16.50 -10.93
N VAL A 149 10.99 -17.42 -11.78
CA VAL A 149 11.32 -18.85 -11.72
C VAL A 149 12.17 -19.22 -12.93
N LYS A 150 13.21 -20.04 -12.71
CA LYS A 150 14.00 -20.60 -13.81
C LYS A 150 13.23 -21.75 -14.47
N LYS A 151 13.20 -21.76 -15.79
CA LYS A 151 12.64 -22.83 -16.62
C LYS A 151 13.56 -23.11 -17.80
N LYS A 152 13.49 -24.32 -18.34
CA LYS A 152 14.28 -24.69 -19.52
C LYS A 152 13.58 -24.24 -20.80
N LEU A 153 14.26 -23.42 -21.59
CA LEU A 153 13.89 -23.13 -22.98
C LEU A 153 14.69 -24.09 -23.87
N ARG A 154 13.98 -24.96 -24.59
CA ARG A 154 14.59 -25.83 -25.60
C ARG A 154 14.65 -25.12 -26.94
N ILE A 155 15.83 -25.04 -27.53
CA ILE A 155 16.11 -24.46 -28.83
C ILE A 155 16.34 -25.59 -29.82
N PHE A 156 15.66 -25.54 -30.96
CA PHE A 156 15.78 -26.47 -32.06
C PHE A 156 16.47 -25.75 -33.21
N ILE A 157 17.64 -26.24 -33.61
CA ILE A 157 18.36 -25.76 -34.79
C ILE A 157 18.25 -26.87 -35.82
N SER A 158 17.48 -26.64 -36.88
CA SER A 158 17.26 -27.62 -37.95
C SER A 158 17.71 -27.09 -39.30
N ASN A 159 18.31 -27.98 -40.08
CA ASN A 159 18.79 -27.75 -41.43
C ASN A 159 17.93 -28.57 -42.41
N THR A 160 17.49 -27.95 -43.50
CA THR A 160 16.88 -28.61 -44.67
C THR A 160 17.58 -28.15 -45.94
N PHE A 161 18.08 -29.08 -46.75
CA PHE A 161 18.69 -28.78 -48.05
C PHE A 161 17.72 -29.06 -49.19
N TYR A 162 17.71 -28.17 -50.18
CA TYR A 162 16.93 -28.26 -51.41
C TYR A 162 17.90 -28.36 -52.59
N PRO A 163 18.08 -29.56 -53.20
CA PRO A 163 18.95 -29.71 -54.36
C PRO A 163 18.38 -28.94 -55.56
N ALA A 164 19.27 -28.53 -56.48
CA ALA A 164 18.85 -27.92 -57.73
C ALA A 164 18.01 -28.91 -58.55
N ARG A 165 16.90 -28.43 -59.12
CA ARG A 165 16.16 -29.20 -60.13
C ARG A 165 16.74 -28.89 -61.51
N ALA A 166 17.04 -29.94 -62.27
CA ALA A 166 17.45 -29.79 -63.67
C ALA A 166 16.29 -29.30 -64.54
N GLU A 167 16.59 -28.48 -65.54
CA GLU A 167 15.63 -28.03 -66.55
C GLU A 167 15.06 -29.23 -67.31
N GLY A 168 13.74 -29.28 -67.51
CA GLY A 168 13.09 -30.37 -68.28
C GLY A 168 11.71 -30.83 -67.82
N VAL A 169 11.10 -30.21 -66.80
CA VAL A 169 9.68 -30.42 -66.45
C VAL A 169 8.92 -29.14 -66.75
N GLU A 170 7.84 -29.24 -67.52
CA GLU A 170 7.14 -28.08 -68.11
C GLU A 170 6.64 -27.08 -67.06
N GLY A 171 7.09 -25.83 -67.16
CA GLY A 171 6.44 -24.67 -66.53
C GLY A 171 7.11 -24.05 -65.30
N ASP A 172 8.26 -24.55 -64.82
CA ASP A 172 8.93 -24.06 -63.61
C ASP A 172 10.37 -23.57 -63.91
N ASP A 173 10.75 -22.41 -63.35
CA ASP A 173 12.06 -21.78 -63.56
C ASP A 173 13.22 -22.63 -62.99
N ALA A 174 14.41 -22.54 -63.57
CA ALA A 174 15.59 -23.31 -63.12
C ALA A 174 15.95 -23.01 -61.65
N SER A 175 15.61 -23.93 -60.75
CA SER A 175 15.80 -23.71 -59.31
C SER A 175 17.23 -23.99 -58.83
N VAL A 176 17.91 -22.95 -58.36
CA VAL A 176 19.27 -23.03 -57.79
C VAL A 176 19.25 -23.79 -56.46
N ALA A 177 20.27 -24.64 -56.24
CA ALA A 177 20.47 -25.35 -54.98
C ALA A 177 20.49 -24.37 -53.78
N SER A 178 19.74 -24.68 -52.73
CA SER A 178 19.59 -23.79 -51.58
C SER A 178 19.43 -24.58 -50.28
N TRP A 179 19.85 -23.98 -49.18
CA TRP A 179 19.64 -24.52 -47.84
C TRP A 179 18.74 -23.59 -47.02
N GLU A 180 18.09 -24.18 -46.02
CA GLU A 180 17.23 -23.50 -45.08
C GLU A 180 17.63 -23.88 -43.65
N LEU A 181 17.99 -22.88 -42.87
CA LEU A 181 18.26 -22.98 -41.44
C LEU A 181 17.05 -22.45 -40.66
N ARG A 182 16.49 -23.26 -39.76
CA ARG A 182 15.47 -22.83 -38.80
C ARG A 182 16.03 -22.86 -37.39
N VAL A 183 15.87 -21.75 -36.68
CA VAL A 183 16.13 -21.63 -35.24
C VAL A 183 14.79 -21.39 -34.56
N GLU A 184 14.21 -22.45 -34.02
CA GLU A 184 12.93 -22.45 -33.31
C GLU A 184 13.16 -22.69 -31.81
N GLY A 185 12.18 -22.39 -30.96
CA GLY A 185 12.28 -22.79 -29.56
C GLY A 185 10.98 -22.87 -28.81
N ARG A 186 11.01 -23.62 -27.71
CA ARG A 186 9.84 -23.94 -26.89
C ARG A 186 10.22 -24.05 -25.43
N LEU A 187 9.48 -23.32 -24.59
CA LEU A 187 9.59 -23.47 -23.15
C LEU A 187 9.13 -24.87 -22.73
N LEU A 188 9.96 -25.57 -21.97
CA LEU A 188 9.61 -26.82 -21.31
C LEU A 188 8.84 -26.48 -20.04
N ASP A 189 7.62 -27.02 -19.94
CA ASP A 189 6.79 -26.99 -18.73
C ASP A 189 6.71 -28.40 -18.16
N ASP A 190 7.12 -28.58 -16.90
CA ASP A 190 7.00 -29.86 -16.18
C ASP A 190 5.53 -30.25 -15.94
N HIS A 191 4.64 -29.27 -15.86
CA HIS A 191 3.20 -29.49 -15.78
C HIS A 191 2.57 -29.60 -17.17
N LYS A 192 2.22 -30.84 -17.55
CA LYS A 192 1.45 -31.11 -18.76
C LYS A 192 0.11 -30.37 -18.77
N ASN A 193 -0.11 -29.63 -19.85
CA ASN A 193 -1.41 -29.37 -20.46
C ASN A 193 -2.40 -28.46 -19.70
N ASP A 194 -2.08 -27.15 -19.64
CA ASP A 194 -3.10 -26.10 -19.49
C ASP A 194 -3.18 -25.28 -20.79
N PRO A 195 -4.17 -25.53 -21.67
CA PRO A 195 -4.30 -24.84 -22.96
C PRO A 195 -4.73 -23.37 -22.83
N SER A 196 -5.14 -22.92 -21.64
CA SER A 196 -5.57 -21.54 -21.40
C SER A 196 -4.41 -20.56 -21.19
N LYS A 197 -3.20 -21.06 -20.92
CA LYS A 197 -2.02 -20.22 -20.68
C LYS A 197 -1.45 -19.72 -22.00
N LEU A 198 -1.46 -18.39 -22.17
CA LEU A 198 -0.83 -17.71 -23.30
C LEU A 198 0.66 -18.07 -23.34
N LYS A 199 1.05 -18.90 -24.31
CA LYS A 199 2.43 -19.39 -24.46
C LYS A 199 3.33 -18.22 -24.86
N ARG A 200 4.36 -17.96 -24.06
CA ARG A 200 5.43 -17.03 -24.43
C ARG A 200 6.14 -17.53 -25.68
N LYS A 201 6.32 -16.62 -26.63
CA LYS A 201 6.95 -16.88 -27.93
C LYS A 201 8.45 -17.10 -27.78
N PHE A 202 9.07 -17.91 -28.63
CA PHE A 202 10.53 -18.13 -28.59
C PHE A 202 11.32 -16.82 -28.57
N SER A 203 11.02 -15.91 -29.51
CA SER A 203 11.71 -14.63 -29.61
C SER A 203 11.60 -13.80 -28.32
N SER A 204 10.51 -13.92 -27.54
CA SER A 204 10.23 -13.17 -26.30
C SER A 204 11.35 -13.21 -25.25
N PHE A 205 12.19 -14.24 -25.29
CA PHE A 205 13.31 -14.42 -24.35
C PHE A 205 14.61 -13.72 -24.76
N PHE A 206 14.69 -13.18 -25.98
CA PHE A 206 15.91 -12.62 -26.56
C PHE A 206 15.75 -11.13 -26.87
N LYS A 207 16.84 -10.39 -26.62
CA LYS A 207 17.03 -9.01 -27.07
C LYS A 207 17.56 -8.98 -28.50
N SER A 208 18.38 -9.95 -28.88
CA SER A 208 18.92 -10.08 -30.22
C SER A 208 19.35 -11.51 -30.53
N LEU A 209 19.29 -11.86 -31.81
CA LEU A 209 19.81 -13.09 -32.39
C LEU A 209 20.67 -12.69 -33.59
N VAL A 210 21.88 -13.24 -33.70
CA VAL A 210 22.78 -13.03 -34.83
C VAL A 210 23.22 -14.38 -35.36
N ILE A 211 23.17 -14.58 -36.66
CA ILE A 211 23.70 -15.77 -37.35
C ILE A 211 24.84 -15.30 -38.24
N GLU A 212 26.05 -15.70 -37.88
CA GLU A 212 27.26 -15.52 -38.69
C GLU A 212 27.49 -16.80 -39.50
N LEU A 213 27.55 -16.66 -40.82
CA LEU A 213 27.87 -17.71 -41.79
C LEU A 213 29.34 -17.60 -42.20
N ASP A 214 29.85 -18.61 -42.90
CA ASP A 214 31.23 -18.57 -43.39
C ASP A 214 31.46 -17.41 -44.38
N LYS A 215 32.30 -16.45 -43.95
CA LYS A 215 32.61 -15.20 -44.66
C LYS A 215 33.29 -15.43 -46.00
N GLU A 216 34.02 -16.53 -46.17
CA GLU A 216 34.67 -16.88 -47.44
C GLU A 216 33.67 -17.33 -48.51
N LEU A 217 32.52 -17.89 -48.10
CA LEU A 217 31.48 -18.37 -49.01
C LEU A 217 30.46 -17.28 -49.39
N TYR A 218 30.10 -16.40 -48.45
CA TYR A 218 29.03 -15.40 -48.63
C TYR A 218 29.53 -13.95 -48.73
N GLY A 219 30.83 -13.69 -48.54
CA GLY A 219 31.41 -12.35 -48.59
C GLY A 219 31.01 -11.47 -47.40
N PRO A 220 31.55 -10.24 -47.34
CA PRO A 220 31.39 -9.36 -46.18
C PRO A 220 29.93 -8.95 -45.90
N ASP A 221 29.09 -8.85 -46.93
CA ASP A 221 27.75 -8.26 -46.78
C ASP A 221 26.62 -9.28 -46.57
N ASN A 222 26.79 -10.54 -47.01
CA ASN A 222 25.73 -11.55 -46.94
C ASN A 222 25.97 -12.66 -45.89
N HIS A 223 27.16 -12.70 -45.28
CA HIS A 223 27.49 -13.70 -44.26
C HIS A 223 26.79 -13.46 -42.91
N LEU A 224 26.27 -12.26 -42.64
CA LEU A 224 25.64 -11.93 -41.35
C LEU A 224 24.12 -11.79 -41.50
N VAL A 225 23.38 -12.37 -40.56
CA VAL A 225 21.92 -12.18 -40.43
C VAL A 225 21.62 -11.77 -38.99
N GLU A 226 21.20 -10.52 -38.80
CA GLU A 226 20.91 -9.95 -37.49
C GLU A 226 19.42 -9.72 -37.28
N TRP A 227 18.95 -10.02 -36.07
CA TRP A 227 17.65 -9.64 -35.57
C TRP A 227 17.83 -8.95 -34.20
N HIS A 228 17.22 -7.78 -34.05
CA HIS A 228 17.19 -7.04 -32.80
C HIS A 228 15.73 -6.75 -32.41
N ARG A 229 15.39 -6.98 -31.14
CA ARG A 229 14.09 -6.59 -30.59
C ARG A 229 13.98 -5.06 -30.55
N THR A 230 12.93 -4.54 -31.17
CA THR A 230 12.42 -3.17 -30.98
C THR A 230 11.08 -3.20 -30.24
N ALA A 231 10.61 -2.05 -29.77
CA ALA A 231 9.33 -1.92 -29.08
C ALA A 231 8.10 -2.29 -29.94
N THR A 232 8.25 -2.35 -31.26
CA THR A 232 7.19 -2.70 -32.23
C THR A 232 7.38 -4.09 -32.84
N THR A 233 8.40 -4.85 -32.42
CA THR A 233 8.70 -6.17 -33.00
C THR A 233 7.62 -7.18 -32.64
N GLN A 234 7.04 -7.83 -33.65
CA GLN A 234 6.06 -8.89 -33.46
C GLN A 234 6.77 -10.19 -33.02
N GLU A 235 6.28 -10.85 -31.98
CA GLU A 235 6.95 -12.02 -31.40
C GLU A 235 6.65 -13.31 -32.16
N THR A 236 7.70 -14.05 -32.54
CA THR A 236 7.68 -15.31 -33.29
C THR A 236 8.20 -16.50 -32.47
N ASP A 237 7.82 -17.72 -32.86
CA ASP A 237 8.31 -18.98 -32.26
C ASP A 237 9.60 -19.52 -32.92
N GLY A 238 10.08 -18.84 -33.97
CA GLY A 238 11.32 -19.18 -34.64
C GLY A 238 11.73 -18.18 -35.70
N PHE A 239 12.92 -18.41 -36.26
CA PHE A 239 13.52 -17.65 -37.35
C PHE A 239 13.96 -18.63 -38.45
N GLN A 240 13.71 -18.26 -39.71
CA GLN A 240 14.02 -19.06 -40.89
C GLN A 240 14.94 -18.25 -41.80
N VAL A 241 16.09 -18.80 -42.16
CA VAL A 241 17.05 -18.19 -43.09
C VAL A 241 17.24 -19.15 -44.26
N LYS A 242 17.00 -18.66 -45.48
CA LYS A 242 17.23 -19.39 -46.72
C LYS A 242 18.27 -18.66 -47.57
N ARG A 243 19.25 -19.41 -48.09
CA ARG A 243 20.30 -18.90 -49.00
C ARG A 243 20.60 -19.93 -50.10
N PRO A 244 21.03 -19.50 -51.30
CA PRO A 244 21.59 -20.41 -52.30
C PRO A 244 22.95 -20.96 -51.82
N GLY A 245 23.29 -22.16 -52.25
CA GLY A 245 24.55 -22.83 -51.96
C GLY A 245 24.45 -24.35 -51.98
N ASP A 246 25.48 -24.99 -52.51
CA ASP A 246 25.64 -26.43 -52.72
C ASP A 246 26.78 -27.04 -51.88
N LYS A 247 27.36 -26.24 -50.96
CA LYS A 247 28.48 -26.63 -50.08
C LYS A 247 28.05 -26.61 -48.61
N ASN A 248 28.74 -27.38 -47.78
CA ASN A 248 28.56 -27.33 -46.34
C ASN A 248 29.00 -25.96 -45.80
N VAL A 249 28.15 -25.32 -44.99
CA VAL A 249 28.40 -23.98 -44.42
C VAL A 249 28.51 -24.09 -42.91
N ARG A 250 29.62 -23.62 -42.34
CA ARG A 250 29.72 -23.43 -40.88
C ARG A 250 28.97 -22.16 -40.49
N CYS A 251 28.23 -22.20 -39.39
CA CYS A 251 27.59 -21.02 -38.85
C CYS A 251 27.68 -20.94 -37.33
N THR A 252 27.77 -19.71 -36.83
CA THR A 252 27.80 -19.36 -35.42
C THR A 252 26.51 -18.62 -35.11
N ILE A 253 25.69 -19.16 -34.22
CA ILE A 253 24.43 -18.55 -33.78
C ILE A 253 24.68 -17.92 -32.40
N LEU A 254 24.58 -16.60 -32.32
CA LEU A 254 24.72 -15.81 -31.10
C LEU A 254 23.34 -15.37 -30.60
N LEU A 255 23.01 -15.74 -29.37
CA LEU A 255 21.71 -15.46 -28.75
C LEU A 255 21.90 -14.57 -27.52
N LEU A 256 21.44 -13.33 -27.58
CA LEU A 256 21.49 -12.38 -26.48
C LEU A 256 20.15 -12.41 -25.73
N LEU A 257 20.14 -13.00 -24.52
CA LEU A 257 18.96 -13.06 -23.66
C LEU A 257 18.50 -11.66 -23.21
N ASP A 258 17.19 -11.44 -23.17
CA ASP A 258 16.59 -10.23 -22.59
C ASP A 258 16.31 -10.42 -21.09
N TYR A 259 17.34 -10.17 -20.27
CA TYR A 259 17.20 -10.24 -18.82
C TYR A 259 16.31 -9.10 -18.31
N GLN A 260 15.19 -9.44 -17.67
CA GLN A 260 14.26 -8.50 -17.06
C GLN A 260 14.05 -8.84 -15.56
N PRO A 261 14.59 -8.06 -14.60
CA PRO A 261 15.36 -6.82 -14.78
C PRO A 261 16.77 -7.06 -15.36
N HIS A 262 17.34 -6.01 -15.95
CA HIS A 262 18.65 -6.08 -16.60
C HIS A 262 19.75 -6.62 -15.68
N GLN A 263 20.42 -7.66 -16.16
CA GLN A 263 21.62 -8.22 -15.57
C GLN A 263 22.87 -7.71 -16.30
N PHE A 264 24.00 -7.72 -15.59
CA PHE A 264 25.30 -7.27 -16.05
C PHE A 264 26.33 -8.33 -15.74
N LYS A 265 27.29 -8.53 -16.64
CA LYS A 265 28.50 -9.32 -16.39
C LYS A 265 29.50 -8.46 -15.62
N LEU A 266 30.07 -8.99 -14.55
CA LEU A 266 31.06 -8.26 -13.74
C LEU A 266 32.46 -8.42 -14.36
N ASP A 267 33.33 -7.42 -14.14
CA ASP A 267 34.77 -7.59 -14.35
C ASP A 267 35.28 -8.90 -13.71
N PRO A 268 36.13 -9.71 -14.36
CA PRO A 268 36.56 -11.02 -13.84
C PRO A 268 37.17 -11.01 -12.43
N ARG A 269 37.80 -9.90 -12.01
CA ARG A 269 38.42 -9.76 -10.68
C ARG A 269 37.34 -9.50 -9.64
N LEU A 270 36.40 -8.61 -9.94
CA LEU A 270 35.22 -8.36 -9.08
C LEU A 270 34.31 -9.58 -9.01
N ALA A 271 34.10 -10.28 -10.13
CA ALA A 271 33.29 -11.49 -10.21
C ALA A 271 33.82 -12.59 -9.29
N ARG A 272 35.15 -12.78 -9.29
CA ARG A 272 35.84 -13.74 -8.42
C ARG A 272 35.78 -13.34 -6.95
N LEU A 273 35.90 -12.05 -6.64
CA LEU A 273 35.84 -11.54 -5.27
C LEU A 273 34.45 -11.69 -4.64
N LEU A 274 33.39 -11.40 -5.40
CA LEU A 274 32.01 -11.47 -4.93
C LEU A 274 31.35 -12.85 -5.09
N GLY A 275 31.98 -13.77 -5.84
CA GLY A 275 31.38 -15.07 -6.19
C GLY A 275 30.21 -14.96 -7.18
N VAL A 276 30.15 -13.88 -7.97
CA VAL A 276 29.01 -13.52 -8.83
C VAL A 276 29.50 -13.18 -10.23
N HIS A 277 29.10 -13.96 -11.24
CA HIS A 277 29.53 -13.73 -12.63
C HIS A 277 28.62 -12.75 -13.40
N THR A 278 27.31 -13.01 -13.39
CA THR A 278 26.29 -12.19 -14.08
C THR A 278 25.09 -12.03 -13.16
N GLN A 279 24.70 -10.80 -12.84
CA GLN A 279 23.60 -10.50 -11.91
C GLN A 279 23.00 -9.10 -12.12
N THR A 280 21.89 -8.83 -11.45
CA THR A 280 21.29 -7.49 -11.41
C THR A 280 22.11 -6.51 -10.55
N ARG A 281 22.12 -5.22 -10.92
CA ARG A 281 22.88 -4.18 -10.17
C ARG A 281 22.59 -4.14 -8.66
N PRO A 282 21.33 -4.26 -8.17
CA PRO A 282 21.07 -4.29 -6.74
C PRO A 282 21.65 -5.52 -6.02
N VAL A 283 21.64 -6.69 -6.67
CA VAL A 283 22.25 -7.92 -6.12
C VAL A 283 23.77 -7.78 -6.03
N ILE A 284 24.40 -7.19 -7.05
CA ILE A 284 25.85 -6.94 -7.06
C ILE A 284 26.26 -5.97 -5.94
N ILE A 285 25.52 -4.86 -5.77
CA ILE A 285 25.75 -3.92 -4.66
C ILE A 285 25.55 -4.60 -3.30
N THR A 286 24.56 -5.49 -3.18
CA THR A 286 24.31 -6.25 -1.94
C THR A 286 25.43 -7.24 -1.64
N ALA A 287 25.96 -7.94 -2.65
CA ALA A 287 27.10 -8.85 -2.50
C ALA A 287 28.39 -8.08 -2.10
N LEU A 288 28.66 -6.94 -2.73
CA LEU A 288 29.75 -6.05 -2.34
C LEU A 288 29.61 -5.53 -0.91
N TRP A 289 28.39 -5.16 -0.50
CA TRP A 289 28.11 -4.75 0.88
C TRP A 289 28.32 -5.88 1.89
N GLN A 290 27.94 -7.12 1.53
CA GLN A 290 28.20 -8.30 2.34
C GLN A 290 29.70 -8.58 2.48
N TYR A 291 30.49 -8.41 1.41
CA TYR A 291 31.95 -8.49 1.46
C TYR A 291 32.53 -7.46 2.45
N ILE A 292 32.19 -6.18 2.26
CA ILE A 292 32.62 -5.06 3.11
C ILE A 292 32.31 -5.31 4.60
N LYS A 293 31.10 -5.80 4.91
CA LYS A 293 30.70 -6.16 6.28
C LYS A 293 31.50 -7.32 6.85
N THR A 294 31.67 -8.39 6.08
CA THR A 294 32.35 -9.61 6.51
C THR A 294 33.83 -9.32 6.81
N HIS A 295 34.47 -8.49 5.99
CA HIS A 295 35.86 -8.06 6.13
C HIS A 295 36.04 -6.83 7.03
N LYS A 296 34.96 -6.28 7.63
CA LYS A 296 34.94 -5.10 8.50
C LYS A 296 35.61 -3.85 7.88
N LEU A 297 35.41 -3.64 6.58
CA LEU A 297 36.05 -2.57 5.80
C LEU A 297 35.36 -1.20 5.90
N GLN A 298 34.21 -1.12 6.57
CA GLN A 298 33.56 0.16 6.89
C GLN A 298 34.35 0.88 7.98
N ASP A 299 34.62 2.17 7.79
CA ASP A 299 35.36 2.97 8.76
C ASP A 299 34.58 3.09 10.09
N SER A 300 35.29 2.93 11.20
CA SER A 300 34.69 2.90 12.54
C SER A 300 34.28 4.29 13.05
N HIS A 301 35.00 5.33 12.62
CA HIS A 301 34.75 6.72 13.01
C HIS A 301 33.85 7.40 11.95
N GLU A 302 34.18 7.24 10.67
CA GLU A 302 33.45 7.87 9.57
C GLU A 302 32.64 6.84 8.75
N ARG A 303 31.51 6.37 9.28
CA ARG A 303 30.70 5.28 8.70
C ARG A 303 30.22 5.48 7.24
N GLU A 304 30.40 6.67 6.65
CA GLU A 304 30.16 6.90 5.21
C GLU A 304 31.31 6.44 4.29
N TYR A 305 32.50 6.14 4.84
CA TYR A 305 33.65 5.65 4.10
C TYR A 305 33.86 4.14 4.25
N ILE A 306 34.46 3.58 3.21
CA ILE A 306 35.00 2.23 3.14
C ILE A 306 36.50 2.36 2.94
N ASN A 307 37.26 1.70 3.79
CA ASN A 307 38.70 1.54 3.65
C ASN A 307 38.91 0.28 2.79
N CYS A 308 39.30 0.46 1.54
CA CYS A 308 39.46 -0.64 0.59
C CYS A 308 40.61 -1.54 1.03
N ASP A 309 40.38 -2.86 1.05
CA ASP A 309 41.47 -3.82 1.21
C ASP A 309 42.28 -3.97 -0.08
N LYS A 310 43.35 -4.76 -0.03
CA LYS A 310 44.24 -5.04 -1.17
C LYS A 310 43.51 -5.55 -2.41
N TYR A 311 42.32 -6.15 -2.28
CA TYR A 311 41.53 -6.65 -3.41
C TYR A 311 40.59 -5.58 -3.96
N LEU A 312 39.91 -4.82 -3.10
CA LEU A 312 39.05 -3.71 -3.50
C LEU A 312 39.84 -2.54 -4.08
N GLU A 313 40.99 -2.18 -3.49
CA GLU A 313 41.89 -1.14 -4.01
C GLU A 313 42.38 -1.52 -5.41
N GLN A 314 42.73 -2.80 -5.60
CA GLN A 314 43.11 -3.37 -6.87
C GLN A 314 42.04 -3.26 -7.97
N ILE A 315 40.76 -3.29 -7.60
CA ILE A 315 39.61 -3.28 -8.52
C ILE A 315 39.10 -1.86 -8.77
N PHE A 316 38.97 -1.05 -7.72
CA PHE A 316 38.41 0.30 -7.78
C PHE A 316 39.46 1.41 -7.95
N GLY A 317 40.75 1.07 -7.89
CA GLY A 317 41.88 1.99 -8.07
C GLY A 317 42.06 3.01 -6.94
N VAL A 318 41.44 2.80 -5.78
CA VAL A 318 41.49 3.73 -4.64
C VAL A 318 41.59 3.00 -3.29
N PRO A 319 42.40 3.52 -2.34
CA PRO A 319 42.52 2.94 -0.99
C PRO A 319 41.32 3.26 -0.09
N ARG A 320 40.52 4.29 -0.42
CA ARG A 320 39.35 4.72 0.35
C ARG A 320 38.29 5.30 -0.58
N MET A 321 37.00 5.03 -0.32
CA MET A 321 35.89 5.61 -1.08
C MET A 321 34.62 5.78 -0.23
N LYS A 322 33.74 6.72 -0.58
CA LYS A 322 32.41 6.84 0.06
C LYS A 322 31.40 5.83 -0.46
N PHE A 323 30.41 5.46 0.35
CA PHE A 323 29.27 4.62 -0.11
C PHE A 323 28.55 5.20 -1.33
N ALA A 324 28.42 6.54 -1.40
CA ALA A 324 27.77 7.23 -2.51
C ALA A 324 28.54 7.11 -3.84
N GLU A 325 29.84 6.84 -3.82
CA GLU A 325 30.65 6.66 -5.03
C GLU A 325 30.53 5.26 -5.63
N ILE A 326 30.17 4.24 -4.82
CA ILE A 326 30.11 2.84 -5.25
C ILE A 326 29.28 2.67 -6.53
N PRO A 327 28.05 3.21 -6.68
CA PRO A 327 27.26 3.00 -7.89
C PRO A 327 27.92 3.61 -9.13
N GLY A 328 28.66 4.72 -8.99
CA GLY A 328 29.40 5.36 -10.08
C GLY A 328 30.62 4.55 -10.50
N ARG A 329 31.49 4.20 -9.53
CA ARG A 329 32.70 3.40 -9.77
C ARG A 329 32.38 2.00 -10.29
N LEU A 330 31.36 1.35 -9.73
CA LEU A 330 30.87 0.05 -10.19
C LEU A 330 30.41 0.09 -11.66
N ASN A 331 29.91 1.22 -12.16
CA ASN A 331 29.43 1.32 -13.55
C ASN A 331 30.50 1.00 -14.60
N GLN A 332 31.77 1.25 -14.30
CA GLN A 332 32.91 0.97 -15.18
C GLN A 332 33.32 -0.52 -15.17
N LEU A 333 32.79 -1.30 -14.21
CA LEU A 333 33.09 -2.72 -13.98
C LEU A 333 31.89 -3.63 -14.33
N LEU A 334 30.84 -3.06 -14.93
CA LEU A 334 29.62 -3.75 -15.35
C LEU A 334 29.51 -3.73 -16.87
N PHE A 335 29.66 -4.90 -17.47
CA PHE A 335 29.57 -5.11 -18.91
C PHE A 335 28.20 -5.74 -19.28
N PRO A 336 27.79 -5.67 -20.56
CA PRO A 336 26.69 -6.49 -21.05
C PRO A 336 26.92 -7.98 -20.75
N PRO A 337 25.86 -8.78 -20.48
CA PRO A 337 25.95 -10.23 -20.43
C PRO A 337 26.49 -10.82 -21.74
N ASP A 338 27.26 -11.90 -21.63
CA ASP A 338 27.77 -12.59 -22.82
C ASP A 338 26.64 -13.29 -23.60
N PRO A 339 26.70 -13.29 -24.95
CA PRO A 339 25.77 -14.05 -25.77
C PRO A 339 25.97 -15.55 -25.56
N ILE A 340 24.90 -16.33 -25.70
CA ILE A 340 24.99 -17.77 -25.83
C ILE A 340 25.42 -18.07 -27.26
N ILE A 341 26.58 -18.72 -27.42
CA ILE A 341 27.17 -19.05 -28.72
C ILE A 341 26.92 -20.52 -29.02
N ILE A 342 26.29 -20.81 -30.16
CA ILE A 342 26.04 -22.16 -30.66
C ILE A 342 26.69 -22.31 -32.04
N ASN A 343 27.69 -23.18 -32.13
CA ASN A 343 28.35 -23.52 -33.39
C ASN A 343 27.58 -24.65 -34.08
N HIS A 344 27.17 -24.45 -35.33
CA HIS A 344 26.45 -25.43 -36.13
C HIS A 344 27.11 -25.57 -37.52
N THR A 345 26.77 -26.64 -38.24
CA THR A 345 27.24 -26.85 -39.62
C THR A 345 26.08 -27.33 -40.47
N ILE A 346 25.71 -26.48 -41.42
CA ILE A 346 24.68 -26.73 -42.42
C ILE A 346 25.27 -27.72 -43.41
N SER A 347 24.79 -28.97 -43.38
CA SER A 347 25.21 -30.03 -44.30
C SER A 347 24.25 -30.16 -45.49
N VAL A 348 24.77 -30.27 -46.71
CA VAL A 348 23.96 -30.43 -47.94
C VAL A 348 23.62 -31.89 -48.29
N GLU A 349 24.06 -32.85 -47.48
CA GLU A 349 23.92 -34.28 -47.77
C GLU A 349 22.58 -34.88 -47.30
N GLY A 350 21.84 -35.47 -48.24
CA GLY A 350 20.70 -36.36 -47.99
C GLY A 350 19.35 -35.67 -47.81
N ALA A 351 18.42 -35.89 -48.75
CA ALA A 351 17.09 -35.28 -48.72
C ALA A 351 16.17 -35.76 -47.57
N ASP A 352 16.45 -36.93 -46.98
CA ASP A 352 15.55 -37.62 -46.03
C ASP A 352 15.87 -37.43 -44.54
N GLN A 353 16.91 -36.68 -44.17
CA GLN A 353 17.29 -36.49 -42.75
C GLN A 353 17.36 -35.01 -42.36
N LYS A 354 16.25 -34.48 -41.82
CA LYS A 354 16.23 -33.21 -41.07
C LYS A 354 17.12 -33.32 -39.83
N LYS A 355 18.39 -32.94 -39.96
CA LYS A 355 19.34 -32.87 -38.85
C LYS A 355 18.91 -31.73 -37.91
N THR A 356 18.26 -32.09 -36.82
CA THR A 356 17.77 -31.16 -35.79
C THR A 356 18.61 -31.32 -34.53
N SER A 357 19.38 -30.29 -34.20
CA SER A 357 20.14 -30.18 -32.94
C SER A 357 19.26 -29.54 -31.87
N CYS A 358 19.30 -30.04 -30.63
CA CYS A 358 18.50 -29.55 -29.51
C CYS A 358 19.41 -29.02 -28.40
N TYR A 359 19.17 -27.80 -27.92
CA TYR A 359 19.92 -27.17 -26.84
C TYR A 359 18.96 -26.67 -25.76
N ASP A 360 19.19 -27.04 -24.50
CA ASP A 360 18.40 -26.56 -23.37
C ASP A 360 19.14 -25.43 -22.65
N ILE A 361 18.50 -24.28 -22.50
CA ILE A 361 19.03 -23.13 -21.74
C ILE A 361 18.07 -22.73 -20.61
N ASP A 362 18.61 -22.26 -19.48
CA ASP A 362 17.78 -21.76 -18.37
C ASP A 362 17.36 -20.30 -18.63
N VAL A 363 16.05 -20.04 -18.62
CA VAL A 363 15.46 -18.70 -18.76
C VAL A 363 14.59 -18.35 -17.54
N GLU A 364 14.54 -17.06 -17.21
CA GLU A 364 13.74 -16.55 -16.08
C GLU A 364 12.34 -16.09 -16.53
N VAL A 365 11.31 -16.71 -15.97
CA VAL A 365 9.89 -16.45 -16.29
C VAL A 365 9.20 -15.87 -15.06
N ASP A 366 8.21 -14.98 -15.25
CA ASP A 366 7.40 -14.47 -14.13
C ASP A 366 6.60 -15.59 -13.47
N ASP A 367 6.62 -15.62 -12.14
CA ASP A 367 5.87 -16.58 -11.33
C ASP A 367 4.34 -16.34 -11.45
N ASN A 368 3.57 -17.42 -11.65
CA ASN A 368 2.11 -17.39 -11.64
C ASN A 368 1.53 -16.90 -10.30
N LEU A 369 2.26 -17.04 -9.20
CA LEU A 369 1.89 -16.53 -7.88
C LEU A 369 1.69 -15.00 -7.89
N LYS A 370 2.43 -14.26 -8.73
CA LYS A 370 2.28 -12.80 -8.90
C LYS A 370 0.85 -12.42 -9.32
N THR A 371 0.23 -13.18 -10.22
CA THR A 371 -1.16 -12.97 -10.66
C THR A 371 -2.14 -13.28 -9.53
N GLN A 372 -1.93 -14.38 -8.79
CA GLN A 372 -2.78 -14.75 -7.66
C GLN A 372 -2.74 -13.69 -6.54
N MET A 373 -1.54 -13.19 -6.21
CA MET A 373 -1.34 -12.12 -5.23
C MET A 373 -2.01 -10.81 -5.67
N ASN A 374 -1.89 -10.41 -6.94
CA ASN A 374 -2.62 -9.25 -7.48
C ASN A 374 -4.14 -9.43 -7.38
N ASN A 375 -4.66 -10.61 -7.74
CA ASN A 375 -6.09 -10.91 -7.63
C ASN A 375 -6.59 -10.80 -6.18
N PHE A 376 -5.81 -11.28 -5.19
CA PHE A 376 -6.12 -11.11 -3.76
C PHE A 376 -6.07 -9.65 -3.30
N LEU A 377 -5.15 -8.83 -3.82
CA LEU A 377 -5.09 -7.41 -3.48
C LEU A 377 -6.26 -6.60 -4.08
N LEU A 378 -6.76 -7.02 -5.23
CA LEU A 378 -7.86 -6.40 -5.97
C LEU A 378 -9.25 -6.91 -5.55
N SER A 379 -9.35 -8.10 -4.95
CA SER A 379 -10.62 -8.66 -4.51
C SER A 379 -11.23 -7.85 -3.36
N THR A 380 -12.21 -7.00 -3.70
CA THR A 380 -13.03 -6.23 -2.75
C THR A 380 -14.46 -6.78 -2.62
N ASN A 381 -14.71 -7.97 -3.18
CA ASN A 381 -16.04 -8.59 -3.41
C ASN A 381 -16.93 -8.87 -2.18
N SER A 382 -16.56 -8.42 -0.99
CA SER A 382 -17.40 -8.51 0.22
C SER A 382 -17.41 -7.22 1.03
N GLN A 383 -16.75 -6.16 0.57
CA GLN A 383 -16.57 -4.93 1.36
C GLN A 383 -17.87 -4.10 1.47
N GLN A 384 -18.79 -4.24 0.52
CA GLN A 384 -20.13 -3.61 0.58
C GLN A 384 -21.06 -4.35 1.56
N ASP A 385 -21.03 -5.68 1.55
CA ASP A 385 -21.81 -6.50 2.49
C ASP A 385 -21.36 -6.27 3.94
N ILE A 386 -20.05 -6.21 4.16
CA ILE A 386 -19.46 -5.86 5.47
C ILE A 386 -19.94 -4.47 5.93
N GLN A 387 -19.95 -3.45 5.05
CA GLN A 387 -20.46 -2.11 5.40
C GLN A 387 -21.96 -2.09 5.74
N THR A 388 -22.74 -2.98 5.12
CA THR A 388 -24.18 -3.12 5.34
C THR A 388 -24.45 -3.80 6.68
N LEU A 389 -23.75 -4.91 6.96
CA LEU A 389 -23.78 -5.60 8.26
C LEU A 389 -23.31 -4.69 9.39
N ASP A 390 -22.21 -3.95 9.19
CA ASP A 390 -21.73 -2.96 10.15
C ASP A 390 -22.81 -1.91 10.44
N THR A 391 -23.45 -1.35 9.42
CA THR A 391 -24.49 -0.34 9.63
C THR A 391 -25.65 -0.88 10.46
N LYS A 392 -26.09 -2.12 10.19
CA LYS A 392 -27.10 -2.83 10.98
C LYS A 392 -26.65 -3.10 12.43
N ILE A 393 -25.37 -3.40 12.67
CA ILE A 393 -24.81 -3.54 14.02
C ILE A 393 -24.92 -2.21 14.78
N HIS A 394 -24.54 -1.08 14.18
CA HIS A 394 -24.62 0.23 14.83
C HIS A 394 -26.07 0.61 15.18
N GLU A 395 -27.01 0.45 14.25
CA GLU A 395 -28.45 0.70 14.49
C GLU A 395 -29.01 -0.18 15.62
N THR A 396 -28.58 -1.45 15.69
CA THR A 396 -28.98 -2.38 16.74
C THR A 396 -28.41 -1.96 18.10
N VAL A 397 -27.14 -1.56 18.17
CA VAL A 397 -26.50 -1.08 19.41
C VAL A 397 -27.14 0.22 19.90
N GLU A 398 -27.47 1.15 19.00
CA GLU A 398 -28.22 2.37 19.34
C GLU A 398 -29.61 2.06 19.91
N THR A 399 -30.33 1.12 19.27
CA THR A 399 -31.63 0.63 19.76
C THR A 399 -31.50 0.00 21.16
N ILE A 400 -30.48 -0.83 21.39
CA ILE A 400 -30.17 -1.41 22.72
C ILE A 400 -29.90 -0.30 23.75
N ASN A 401 -29.15 0.75 23.40
CA ASN A 401 -28.86 1.88 24.30
C ASN A 401 -30.13 2.66 24.69
N SER A 402 -31.04 2.89 23.73
CA SER A 402 -32.35 3.50 23.96
C SER A 402 -33.21 2.65 24.90
N LEU A 403 -33.37 1.36 24.59
CA LEU A 403 -34.14 0.41 25.41
C LEU A 403 -33.57 0.25 26.82
N LYS A 404 -32.24 0.19 26.96
CA LYS A 404 -31.54 0.16 28.25
C LYS A 404 -31.84 1.42 29.08
N THR A 405 -31.90 2.59 28.44
CA THR A 405 -32.20 3.86 29.12
C THR A 405 -33.66 3.91 29.57
N ASN A 406 -34.60 3.49 28.73
CA ASN A 406 -36.01 3.34 29.08
C ASN A 406 -36.21 2.34 30.24
N ARG A 407 -35.53 1.19 30.19
CA ARG A 407 -35.56 0.19 31.28
C ARG A 407 -35.02 0.75 32.60
N GLU A 408 -33.92 1.51 32.58
CA GLU A 408 -33.40 2.17 33.79
C GLU A 408 -34.36 3.22 34.34
N PHE A 409 -35.01 3.99 33.48
CA PHE A 409 -36.05 4.96 33.86
C PHE A 409 -37.22 4.26 34.57
N TYR A 410 -37.85 3.26 33.94
CA TYR A 410 -38.99 2.56 34.53
C TYR A 410 -38.62 1.79 35.82
N LEU A 411 -37.43 1.17 35.89
CA LEU A 411 -36.98 0.49 37.10
C LEU A 411 -36.64 1.45 38.25
N SER A 412 -36.19 2.67 37.97
CA SER A 412 -35.93 3.65 39.03
C SER A 412 -37.23 4.26 39.56
N PHE A 413 -38.22 4.52 38.69
CA PHE A 413 -39.58 4.87 39.11
C PHE A 413 -40.23 3.76 39.95
N ALA A 414 -40.15 2.50 39.51
CA ALA A 414 -40.79 1.37 40.20
C ALA A 414 -40.17 1.02 41.58
N LYS A 415 -38.91 1.43 41.83
CA LYS A 415 -38.22 1.20 43.11
C LYS A 415 -38.56 2.24 44.19
N ASP A 416 -38.62 3.51 43.82
CA ASP A 416 -38.97 4.63 44.70
C ASP A 416 -39.61 5.74 43.86
N PRO A 417 -40.95 5.70 43.66
CA PRO A 417 -41.62 6.65 42.78
C PRO A 417 -41.59 8.08 43.32
N GLN A 418 -41.61 8.27 44.66
CA GLN A 418 -41.63 9.60 45.26
C GLN A 418 -40.29 10.31 45.07
N GLN A 419 -39.18 9.67 45.44
CA GLN A 419 -37.85 10.25 45.25
C GLN A 419 -37.49 10.36 43.77
N PHE A 420 -37.94 9.43 42.94
CA PHE A 420 -37.77 9.51 41.49
C PHE A 420 -38.47 10.73 40.90
N ILE A 421 -39.76 10.97 41.21
CA ILE A 421 -40.51 12.14 40.70
C ILE A 421 -39.82 13.44 41.13
N GLN A 422 -39.38 13.54 42.39
CA GLN A 422 -38.65 14.72 42.88
C GLN A 422 -37.35 14.95 42.08
N LYS A 423 -36.53 13.92 41.90
CA LYS A 423 -35.29 13.99 41.09
C LYS A 423 -35.57 14.32 39.63
N TRP A 424 -36.63 13.78 39.06
CA TRP A 424 -37.04 14.02 37.68
C TRP A 424 -37.50 15.47 37.47
N LEU A 425 -38.31 16.03 38.36
CA LEU A 425 -38.70 17.45 38.33
C LEU A 425 -37.49 18.39 38.43
N ILE A 426 -36.52 18.08 39.30
CA ILE A 426 -35.26 18.84 39.42
C ILE A 426 -34.45 18.74 38.11
N SER A 427 -34.34 17.55 37.52
CA SER A 427 -33.66 17.36 36.23
C SER A 427 -34.33 18.19 35.13
N GLN A 428 -35.64 18.03 34.92
CA GLN A 428 -36.36 18.72 33.86
C GLN A 428 -36.36 20.25 34.03
N ASN A 429 -36.39 20.76 35.26
CA ASN A 429 -36.22 22.20 35.52
C ASN A 429 -34.82 22.68 35.12
N ARG A 430 -33.77 21.92 35.46
CA ARG A 430 -32.38 22.21 35.05
C ARG A 430 -32.19 22.11 33.54
N ASP A 431 -32.73 21.07 32.91
CA ASP A 431 -32.65 20.84 31.47
C ASP A 431 -33.34 21.98 30.72
N LEU A 432 -34.53 22.39 31.17
CA LEU A 432 -35.26 23.54 30.63
C LEU A 432 -34.47 24.85 30.76
N LYS A 433 -33.94 25.16 31.96
CA LYS A 433 -33.08 26.34 32.19
C LYS A 433 -31.84 26.35 31.28
N THR A 434 -31.27 25.18 31.03
CA THR A 434 -30.11 25.02 30.12
C THR A 434 -30.50 25.20 28.65
N MET A 435 -31.74 24.89 28.27
CA MET A 435 -32.25 25.08 26.91
C MET A 435 -32.75 26.50 26.62
N THR A 436 -33.09 27.27 27.66
CA THR A 436 -33.64 28.65 27.54
C THR A 436 -32.68 29.74 28.03
N ASP A 437 -31.46 29.37 28.41
CA ASP A 437 -30.46 30.23 29.06
C ASP A 437 -30.99 30.98 30.31
N VAL A 438 -32.05 30.46 30.94
CA VAL A 438 -32.65 31.05 32.15
C VAL A 438 -31.77 30.72 33.36
N VAL A 439 -30.97 31.71 33.74
CA VAL A 439 -30.14 31.70 34.95
C VAL A 439 -30.95 32.05 36.22
N GLY A 440 -30.40 31.66 37.37
CA GLY A 440 -30.99 31.94 38.68
C GLY A 440 -32.00 30.89 39.16
N ASN A 441 -32.49 31.05 40.39
CA ASN A 441 -33.62 30.34 40.93
C ASN A 441 -34.48 31.28 41.77
N PRO A 442 -35.54 31.89 41.19
CA PRO A 442 -36.37 32.90 41.86
C PRO A 442 -36.95 32.46 43.21
N GLU A 443 -37.18 31.15 43.41
CA GLU A 443 -37.69 30.58 44.67
C GLU A 443 -36.62 30.42 45.77
N GLU A 444 -35.34 30.40 45.41
CA GLU A 444 -34.23 30.52 46.37
C GLU A 444 -33.93 31.99 46.64
N GLU A 445 -33.86 32.83 45.59
CA GLU A 445 -33.63 34.27 45.69
C GLU A 445 -34.69 34.99 46.54
N ARG A 446 -35.91 34.45 46.64
CA ARG A 446 -36.97 34.93 47.55
C ARG A 446 -36.69 34.69 49.04
N ARG A 447 -35.76 33.80 49.41
CA ARG A 447 -35.53 33.37 50.80
C ARG A 447 -34.33 34.11 51.38
N ALA A 448 -34.47 34.65 52.59
CA ALA A 448 -33.38 35.33 53.30
C ALA A 448 -32.09 34.48 53.40
N GLN A 449 -32.21 33.15 53.47
CA GLN A 449 -31.10 32.19 53.48
C GLN A 449 -30.16 32.30 52.27
N TYR A 450 -30.66 32.74 51.11
CA TYR A 450 -29.87 32.95 49.91
C TYR A 450 -28.86 34.09 50.05
N TYR A 451 -29.14 35.06 50.92
CA TYR A 451 -28.30 36.24 51.17
C TYR A 451 -27.36 36.08 52.38
N TYR A 452 -27.29 34.89 52.98
CA TYR A 452 -26.25 34.54 53.98
C TYR A 452 -25.08 33.78 53.34
N GLN A 453 -24.89 33.92 52.04
CA GLN A 453 -23.82 33.24 51.29
C GLN A 453 -22.52 34.08 51.30
N PRO A 454 -21.33 33.46 51.18
CA PRO A 454 -20.05 34.18 51.24
C PRO A 454 -19.90 35.31 50.20
N TRP A 455 -20.54 35.17 49.04
CA TRP A 455 -20.52 36.17 47.97
C TRP A 455 -21.29 37.45 48.31
N THR A 456 -22.22 37.44 49.28
CA THR A 456 -23.14 38.55 49.50
C THR A 456 -22.44 39.83 49.96
N HIS A 457 -21.42 39.73 50.83
CA HIS A 457 -20.63 40.90 51.26
C HIS A 457 -19.89 41.56 50.08
N GLU A 458 -19.27 40.76 49.21
CA GLU A 458 -18.59 41.27 48.02
C GLU A 458 -19.60 41.87 47.00
N ALA A 459 -20.74 41.21 46.80
CA ALA A 459 -21.80 41.69 45.92
C ALA A 459 -22.36 43.05 46.38
N VAL A 460 -22.57 43.26 47.68
CA VAL A 460 -22.98 44.57 48.23
C VAL A 460 -21.92 45.63 47.97
N ASN A 461 -20.62 45.32 48.16
CA ASN A 461 -19.54 46.26 47.88
C ASN A 461 -19.44 46.64 46.39
N ARG A 462 -19.54 45.65 45.49
CA ARG A 462 -19.59 45.87 44.03
C ARG A 462 -20.81 46.70 43.62
N TYR A 463 -21.99 46.40 44.20
CA TYR A 463 -23.22 47.15 43.98
C TYR A 463 -23.07 48.61 44.43
N PHE A 464 -22.56 48.84 45.65
CA PHE A 464 -22.41 50.17 46.22
C PHE A 464 -21.41 51.01 45.42
N TYR A 465 -20.27 50.43 45.02
CA TYR A 465 -19.32 51.08 44.11
C TYR A 465 -19.97 51.47 42.77
N SER A 466 -20.66 50.53 42.11
CA SER A 466 -21.38 50.82 40.86
C SER A 466 -22.45 51.90 41.03
N LYS A 467 -23.16 51.91 42.17
CA LYS A 467 -24.21 52.89 42.47
C LYS A 467 -23.64 54.29 42.75
N ILE A 468 -22.50 54.39 43.42
CA ILE A 468 -21.76 55.64 43.58
C ILE A 468 -21.32 56.17 42.21
N GLN A 469 -20.71 55.33 41.36
CA GLN A 469 -20.27 55.78 40.03
C GLN A 469 -21.45 56.21 39.16
N GLN A 470 -22.59 55.51 39.21
CA GLN A 470 -23.83 55.95 38.55
C GLN A 470 -24.29 57.32 39.07
N LYS A 471 -24.38 57.50 40.40
CA LYS A 471 -24.82 58.78 41.00
C LYS A 471 -23.84 59.93 40.72
N ARG A 472 -22.55 59.65 40.66
CA ARG A 472 -21.52 60.59 40.25
C ARG A 472 -21.69 61.00 38.79
N ALA A 473 -21.90 60.04 37.88
CA ALA A 473 -22.15 60.34 36.47
C ALA A 473 -23.45 61.14 36.26
N GLU A 474 -24.53 60.81 36.97
CA GLU A 474 -25.77 61.59 36.99
C GLU A 474 -25.52 63.04 37.45
N LEU A 475 -24.70 63.25 38.49
CA LEU A 475 -24.33 64.58 38.99
C LEU A 475 -23.41 65.35 38.02
N GLU A 476 -22.38 64.72 37.47
CA GLU A 476 -21.48 65.33 36.48
C GLU A 476 -22.27 65.75 35.22
N GLN A 477 -23.21 64.92 34.78
CA GLN A 477 -24.13 65.22 33.68
C GLN A 477 -25.09 66.37 34.01
N ALA A 478 -25.67 66.39 35.22
CA ALA A 478 -26.58 67.47 35.66
C ALA A 478 -25.86 68.81 35.89
N LEU A 479 -24.58 68.78 36.27
CA LEU A 479 -23.72 69.96 36.45
C LEU A 479 -23.04 70.42 35.15
N GLY A 480 -23.28 69.74 34.03
CA GLY A 480 -22.70 70.08 32.72
C GLY A 480 -21.19 69.81 32.59
N ILE A 481 -20.61 69.07 33.54
CA ILE A 481 -19.18 68.76 33.58
C ILE A 481 -18.91 67.61 32.61
N ARG A 482 -18.52 67.93 31.37
CA ARG A 482 -17.95 66.94 30.46
C ARG A 482 -16.54 66.59 30.95
N ASN A 483 -16.34 65.35 31.39
CA ASN A 483 -14.99 64.78 31.49
C ASN A 483 -14.36 64.79 30.09
N ASN A 484 -13.11 65.25 30.03
CA ASN A 484 -12.30 65.41 28.82
C ASN A 484 -11.24 64.30 28.75
#